data_AF-A0A1D3K6S5-F1
#
_entry.id   AF-A0A1D3K6S5-F1
#
_cell.length_a   1.000
_cell.length_b   1.000
_cell.length_c   1.000
_cell.angle_alpha   90.00
_cell.angle_beta   90.00
_cell.angle_gamma   90.00
#
_symmetry.space_group_name_H-M   'P 1'
#
loop_
_entity.id
_entity.type
_entity.pdbx_description
1 polymer ?
#
loop_
_entity_poly.entity_id
_entity_poly.type
_entity_poly.pdbx_seq_one_letter_code
_entity_poly.pdbx_strand_id
1 'polypeptide(L)'
;MGMTKDEVFSLLQASVGMSNQQSLALLRTLRGQGIVQAIDADQMKIHDSLRLLGRRHLHTLAPAVTQDALQHLRTMLFNYLTVRRDPSRLATLISVLLQLRDVDAIIEFAGEELFHEMGPSVEFMSYLDQIAISPQVQPTQRFWALDGLVFSDVKNGRHENLAERFDQMWRLIEDHSLGNEIQATYYMKLMLHHAQFGRADLAHDAFSQVRDLLPDKPVERRVLQYNAAISFSQLGNPEDSLRMLEPVIEEYFSLLGFDLPDLAALYPGQLWERVTGVRHADDNIKRLADALELRAKLCSDTDPDQLVYRYSALNLYEMVGAIDSQIRVGQDLADDMFARERYEEAKQVIERFLMPLLAEHGIVDQAIGVRSQYAVFLAYCEDFDAADDEMARLMPYSAGFTARQRQEIQDQLKIIHNRKVLFICRIDGVIPTIVEDGSADCPCGSGKTFSLCHGAFS
;
A
#
# COMPACT_ATOMS: atom_id res chain seq x y z
N MET A 1 7.78 22.35 4.21
CA MET A 1 8.65 21.30 4.77
C MET A 1 9.76 21.90 5.63
N GLY A 2 10.45 21.08 6.41
CA GLY A 2 11.82 21.38 6.86
C GLY A 2 12.82 21.06 5.77
N MET A 3 13.85 21.90 5.62
CA MET A 3 14.94 21.71 4.65
C MET A 3 16.29 21.73 5.36
N THR A 4 17.21 20.90 4.91
CA THR A 4 18.60 20.97 5.40
C THR A 4 19.27 22.23 4.87
N LYS A 5 20.37 22.60 5.49
CA LYS A 5 21.17 23.75 5.05
C LYS A 5 21.66 23.60 3.60
N ASP A 6 22.10 22.41 3.23
CA ASP A 6 22.61 22.13 1.88
C ASP A 6 21.49 22.18 0.84
N GLU A 7 20.28 21.73 1.17
CA GLU A 7 19.10 21.86 0.32
C GLU A 7 18.75 23.33 0.08
N VAL A 8 18.78 24.17 1.12
CA VAL A 8 18.53 25.61 0.98
C VAL A 8 19.60 26.27 0.11
N PHE A 9 20.86 25.91 0.29
CA PHE A 9 21.96 26.44 -0.53
C PHE A 9 21.79 26.07 -1.99
N SER A 10 21.50 24.81 -2.26
CA SER A 10 21.22 24.30 -3.60
C SER A 10 20.06 25.07 -4.25
N LEU A 11 18.95 25.27 -3.52
CA LEU A 11 17.78 25.99 -4.03
C LEU A 11 18.06 27.47 -4.31
N LEU A 12 18.78 28.17 -3.42
CA LEU A 12 19.14 29.58 -3.62
C LEU A 12 20.15 29.78 -4.75
N GLN A 13 21.10 28.85 -4.89
CA GLN A 13 22.06 28.87 -5.99
C GLN A 13 21.37 28.66 -7.34
N ALA A 14 20.40 27.74 -7.41
CA ALA A 14 19.65 27.44 -8.63
C ALA A 14 18.68 28.56 -9.04
N SER A 15 17.97 29.16 -8.08
CA SER A 15 16.90 30.12 -8.37
C SER A 15 17.35 31.57 -8.50
N VAL A 16 18.34 32.00 -7.69
CA VAL A 16 18.78 33.40 -7.62
C VAL A 16 20.30 33.56 -7.71
N GLY A 17 21.03 32.48 -8.03
CA GLY A 17 22.48 32.53 -8.29
C GLY A 17 23.35 32.81 -7.07
N MET A 18 22.81 32.68 -5.84
CA MET A 18 23.55 33.00 -4.62
C MET A 18 24.59 31.93 -4.28
N SER A 19 25.83 32.35 -4.03
CA SER A 19 26.90 31.46 -3.58
C SER A 19 26.65 30.95 -2.15
N ASN A 20 27.26 29.81 -1.79
CA ASN A 20 27.15 29.24 -0.44
C ASN A 20 27.53 30.24 0.66
N GLN A 21 28.50 31.13 0.41
CA GLN A 21 28.89 32.16 1.38
C GLN A 21 27.81 33.23 1.57
N GLN A 22 27.19 33.67 0.47
CA GLN A 22 26.08 34.63 0.50
C GLN A 22 24.85 34.02 1.18
N SER A 23 24.50 32.77 0.82
CA SER A 23 23.39 32.02 1.41
C SER A 23 23.58 31.82 2.92
N LEU A 24 24.80 31.51 3.37
CA LEU A 24 25.12 31.38 4.79
C LEU A 24 24.93 32.70 5.56
N ALA A 25 25.40 33.82 4.99
CA ALA A 25 25.25 35.14 5.60
C ALA A 25 23.77 35.55 5.72
N LEU A 26 22.98 35.25 4.67
CA LEU A 26 21.54 35.49 4.66
C LEU A 26 20.83 34.66 5.74
N LEU A 27 21.10 33.35 5.81
CA LEU A 27 20.48 32.46 6.81
C LEU A 27 20.79 32.88 8.24
N ARG A 28 22.02 33.34 8.53
CA ARG A 28 22.38 33.88 9.86
C ARG A 28 21.55 35.11 10.21
N THR A 29 21.36 36.00 9.25
CA THR A 29 20.57 37.23 9.43
C THR A 29 19.09 36.90 9.66
N LEU A 30 18.50 36.04 8.82
CA LEU A 30 17.11 35.63 8.93
C LEU A 30 16.82 34.86 10.23
N ARG A 31 17.76 34.02 10.68
CA ARG A 31 17.65 33.33 11.98
C ARG A 31 17.76 34.30 13.15
N GLY A 32 18.67 35.27 13.09
CA GLY A 32 18.78 36.33 14.11
C GLY A 32 17.53 37.21 14.23
N GLN A 33 16.75 37.31 13.16
CA GLN A 33 15.47 38.03 13.10
C GLN A 33 14.25 37.15 13.42
N GLY A 34 14.43 35.86 13.73
CA GLY A 34 13.35 34.92 14.00
C GLY A 34 12.52 34.51 12.79
N ILE A 35 12.97 34.85 11.57
CA ILE A 35 12.27 34.53 10.32
C ILE A 35 12.44 33.05 9.95
N VAL A 36 13.61 32.49 10.23
CA VAL A 36 13.94 31.08 10.05
C VAL A 36 14.09 30.42 11.43
N GLN A 37 13.38 29.31 11.62
CA GLN A 37 13.40 28.50 12.83
C GLN A 37 14.09 27.17 12.55
N ALA A 38 14.82 26.66 13.54
CA ALA A 38 15.30 25.27 13.52
C ALA A 38 14.14 24.34 13.91
N ILE A 39 13.98 23.23 13.17
CA ILE A 39 13.07 22.14 13.54
C ILE A 39 13.84 21.15 14.42
N ASP A 40 15.05 20.79 14.00
CA ASP A 40 15.97 19.91 14.71
C ASP A 40 17.42 20.43 14.52
N ALA A 41 18.43 19.57 14.71
CA ALA A 41 19.84 19.96 14.60
C ALA A 41 20.26 20.42 13.19
N ASP A 42 19.57 19.96 12.14
CA ASP A 42 20.01 20.16 10.74
C ASP A 42 18.92 20.73 9.81
N GLN A 43 17.65 20.66 10.21
CA GLN A 43 16.52 21.16 9.43
C GLN A 43 16.04 22.52 9.90
N MET A 44 15.66 23.33 8.91
CA MET A 44 15.16 24.68 9.08
C MET A 44 13.82 24.87 8.37
N LYS A 45 12.95 25.72 8.91
CA LYS A 45 11.74 26.20 8.25
C LYS A 45 11.57 27.70 8.38
N ILE A 46 10.81 28.30 7.47
CA ILE A 46 10.29 29.66 7.62
C ILE A 46 9.21 29.66 8.71
N HIS A 47 9.24 30.67 9.57
CA HIS A 47 8.21 30.91 10.59
C HIS A 47 6.81 31.00 9.95
N ASP A 48 5.83 30.31 10.53
CA ASP A 48 4.51 30.13 9.92
C ASP A 48 3.78 31.47 9.66
N SER A 49 3.89 32.43 10.58
CA SER A 49 3.34 33.79 10.40
C SER A 49 3.92 34.58 9.23
N LEU A 50 5.12 34.24 8.74
CA LEU A 50 5.79 34.94 7.65
C LEU A 50 5.63 34.25 6.30
N ARG A 51 5.10 33.02 6.28
CA ARG A 51 4.88 32.25 5.04
C ARG A 51 3.98 32.99 4.06
N LEU A 52 2.91 33.63 4.54
CA LEU A 52 1.97 34.36 3.69
C LEU A 52 2.64 35.58 3.02
N LEU A 53 3.46 36.32 3.77
CA LEU A 53 4.21 37.45 3.25
C LEU A 53 5.24 37.01 2.20
N GLY A 54 5.95 35.92 2.47
CA GLY A 54 6.88 35.31 1.50
C GLY A 54 6.17 34.89 0.21
N ARG A 55 5.03 34.18 0.30
CA ARG A 55 4.24 33.79 -0.88
C ARG A 55 3.76 35.00 -1.68
N ARG A 56 3.31 36.07 -1.01
CA ARG A 56 2.93 37.30 -1.69
C ARG A 56 4.11 37.95 -2.41
N HIS A 57 5.29 37.92 -1.81
CA HIS A 57 6.49 38.48 -2.43
C HIS A 57 6.95 37.66 -3.66
N LEU A 58 6.80 36.33 -3.66
CA LEU A 58 7.10 35.51 -4.83
C LEU A 58 6.32 35.98 -6.09
N HIS A 59 5.06 36.41 -5.93
CA HIS A 59 4.28 36.98 -7.04
C HIS A 59 4.81 38.31 -7.59
N THR A 60 5.72 38.97 -6.87
CA THR A 60 6.38 40.21 -7.32
C THR A 60 7.71 39.96 -8.02
N LEU A 61 8.26 38.75 -7.92
CA LEU A 61 9.49 38.35 -8.60
C LEU A 61 9.22 38.01 -10.07
N ALA A 62 10.28 37.99 -10.88
CA ALA A 62 10.19 37.51 -12.25
C ALA A 62 9.67 36.05 -12.27
N PRO A 63 8.72 35.69 -13.15
CA PRO A 63 8.16 34.33 -13.22
C PRO A 63 9.22 33.25 -13.37
N ALA A 64 10.30 33.52 -14.12
CA ALA A 64 11.42 32.60 -14.31
C ALA A 64 12.07 32.16 -12.98
N VAL A 65 12.27 33.09 -12.02
CA VAL A 65 12.88 32.77 -10.72
C VAL A 65 12.02 31.76 -9.95
N THR A 66 10.70 31.94 -9.98
CA THR A 66 9.76 31.04 -9.30
C THR A 66 9.70 29.69 -10.00
N GLN A 67 9.70 29.68 -11.34
CA GLN A 67 9.70 28.46 -12.14
C GLN A 67 10.98 27.64 -11.94
N ASP A 68 12.16 28.28 -11.97
CA ASP A 68 13.45 27.64 -11.74
C ASP A 68 13.54 27.05 -10.33
N ALA A 69 13.05 27.79 -9.32
CA ALA A 69 12.97 27.31 -7.94
C ALA A 69 12.07 26.06 -7.81
N LEU A 70 10.88 26.09 -8.42
CA LEU A 70 9.96 24.95 -8.41
C LEU A 70 10.55 23.74 -9.14
N GLN A 71 11.20 23.95 -10.28
CA GLN A 71 11.85 22.89 -11.04
C GLN A 71 12.99 22.22 -10.26
N HIS A 72 13.82 23.03 -9.59
CA HIS A 72 14.88 22.50 -8.74
C HIS A 72 14.33 21.75 -7.53
N LEU A 73 13.27 22.30 -6.92
CA LEU A 73 12.59 21.67 -5.79
C LEU A 73 11.96 20.33 -6.19
N ARG A 74 11.39 20.23 -7.40
CA ARG A 74 10.88 18.98 -7.98
C ARG A 74 11.96 17.90 -7.99
N THR A 75 13.11 18.17 -8.61
CA THR A 75 14.24 17.22 -8.70
C THR A 75 14.76 16.81 -7.33
N MET A 76 14.93 17.78 -6.43
CA MET A 76 15.39 17.52 -5.06
C MET A 76 14.41 16.61 -4.29
N LEU A 77 13.11 16.86 -4.45
CA LEU A 77 12.06 16.07 -3.80
C LEU A 77 11.95 14.66 -4.34
N PHE A 78 12.03 14.48 -5.66
CA PHE A 78 12.09 13.14 -6.26
C PHE A 78 13.27 12.36 -5.71
N ASN A 79 14.48 12.92 -5.76
CA ASN A 79 15.67 12.25 -5.23
C ASN A 79 15.53 11.91 -3.74
N TYR A 80 14.94 12.80 -2.95
CA TYR A 80 14.70 12.54 -1.53
C TYR A 80 13.77 11.33 -1.34
N LEU A 81 12.64 11.29 -2.05
CA LEU A 81 11.67 10.19 -1.94
C LEU A 81 12.25 8.87 -2.44
N THR A 82 12.98 8.87 -3.54
CA THR A 82 13.64 7.67 -4.09
C THR A 82 14.69 7.10 -3.13
N VAL A 83 15.49 7.96 -2.49
CA VAL A 83 16.58 7.52 -1.61
C VAL A 83 16.09 7.19 -0.20
N ARG A 84 15.21 8.01 0.38
CA ARG A 84 14.78 7.86 1.78
C ARG A 84 13.48 7.10 1.96
N ARG A 85 12.66 6.99 0.92
CA ARG A 85 11.31 6.37 0.96
C ARG A 85 10.41 6.92 2.08
N ASP A 86 10.63 8.19 2.44
CA ASP A 86 9.89 8.86 3.52
C ASP A 86 8.74 9.73 2.97
N PRO A 87 7.47 9.44 3.32
CA PRO A 87 6.31 10.22 2.89
C PRO A 87 6.22 11.64 3.41
N SER A 88 7.05 12.04 4.37
CA SER A 88 7.02 13.37 4.99
C SER A 88 7.07 14.52 3.99
N ARG A 89 7.63 14.31 2.79
CA ARG A 89 7.76 15.32 1.74
C ARG A 89 6.88 15.09 0.51
N LEU A 90 6.13 13.99 0.46
CA LEU A 90 5.27 13.62 -0.66
C LEU A 90 4.25 14.71 -1.00
N ALA A 91 3.51 15.20 -0.01
CA ALA A 91 2.53 16.27 -0.20
C ALA A 91 3.15 17.55 -0.76
N THR A 92 4.44 17.82 -0.44
CA THR A 92 5.14 18.96 -1.02
C THR A 92 5.47 18.69 -2.48
N LEU A 93 5.95 17.50 -2.84
CA LEU A 93 6.23 17.14 -4.24
C LEU A 93 4.96 17.27 -5.09
N ILE A 94 3.85 16.68 -4.63
CA ILE A 94 2.54 16.80 -5.26
C ILE A 94 2.20 18.28 -5.50
N SER A 95 2.31 19.13 -4.48
CA SER A 95 2.03 20.56 -4.62
C SER A 95 2.94 21.27 -5.62
N VAL A 96 4.23 20.89 -5.70
CA VAL A 96 5.18 21.43 -6.68
C VAL A 96 4.81 21.01 -8.10
N LEU A 97 4.48 19.73 -8.32
CA LEU A 97 4.06 19.21 -9.61
C LEU A 97 2.79 19.91 -10.11
N LEU A 98 1.81 20.10 -9.23
CA LEU A 98 0.58 20.83 -9.53
C LEU A 98 0.84 22.30 -9.89
N GLN A 99 1.77 22.97 -9.19
CA GLN A 99 2.15 24.36 -9.50
C GLN A 99 2.88 24.48 -10.83
N LEU A 100 3.73 23.52 -11.15
CA LEU A 100 4.41 23.43 -12.45
C LEU A 100 3.48 23.05 -13.59
N ARG A 101 2.30 22.49 -13.28
CA ARG A 101 1.36 21.88 -14.25
C ARG A 101 2.08 20.85 -15.14
N ASP A 102 3.03 20.14 -14.55
CA ASP A 102 3.83 19.15 -15.25
C ASP A 102 3.03 17.85 -15.40
N VAL A 103 2.24 17.78 -16.47
CA VAL A 103 1.33 16.66 -16.75
C VAL A 103 2.11 15.35 -16.86
N ASP A 104 3.27 15.36 -17.50
CA ASP A 104 4.08 14.14 -17.70
C ASP A 104 4.60 13.61 -16.36
N ALA A 105 5.18 14.47 -15.53
CA ALA A 105 5.67 14.06 -14.22
C ALA A 105 4.54 13.61 -13.28
N ILE A 106 3.35 14.20 -13.39
CA ILE A 106 2.17 13.78 -12.60
C ILE A 106 1.70 12.39 -13.03
N ILE A 107 1.67 12.12 -14.33
CA ILE A 107 1.29 10.83 -14.88
C ILE A 107 2.31 9.75 -14.52
N GLU A 108 3.59 10.03 -14.73
CA GLU A 108 4.69 9.14 -14.36
C GLU A 108 4.58 8.78 -12.88
N PHE A 109 4.42 9.80 -12.03
CA PHE A 109 4.27 9.61 -10.60
C PHE A 109 3.00 8.84 -10.19
N ALA A 110 1.90 9.00 -10.94
CA ALA A 110 0.68 8.24 -10.72
C ALA A 110 0.79 6.76 -11.13
N GLY A 111 1.82 6.38 -11.90
CA GLY A 111 2.13 5.00 -12.24
C GLY A 111 3.15 4.34 -11.30
N GLU A 112 3.82 5.12 -10.45
CA GLU A 112 4.84 4.61 -9.52
C GLU A 112 4.19 3.85 -8.36
N GLU A 113 4.64 2.63 -8.08
CA GLU A 113 4.11 1.82 -6.99
C GLU A 113 4.32 2.50 -5.62
N LEU A 114 5.46 3.17 -5.43
CA LEU A 114 5.78 3.94 -4.23
C LEU A 114 4.67 4.95 -3.91
N PHE A 115 4.10 5.61 -4.94
CA PHE A 115 3.04 6.59 -4.74
C PHE A 115 1.77 5.97 -4.14
N HIS A 116 1.44 4.75 -4.58
CA HIS A 116 0.28 4.03 -4.08
C HIS A 116 0.49 3.39 -2.71
N GLU A 117 1.73 3.03 -2.36
CA GLU A 117 2.07 2.59 -1.00
C GLU A 117 1.92 3.73 0.02
N MET A 118 2.09 4.98 -0.41
CA MET A 118 2.06 6.14 0.49
C MET A 118 0.66 6.76 0.64
N GLY A 119 -0.31 6.35 -0.18
CA GLY A 119 -1.67 6.89 -0.17
C GLY A 119 -1.76 8.24 -0.91
N PRO A 120 -2.30 8.29 -2.15
CA PRO A 120 -2.46 9.53 -2.89
C PRO A 120 -3.37 10.54 -2.16
N SER A 121 -3.01 11.82 -2.18
CA SER A 121 -3.88 12.88 -1.62
C SER A 121 -5.10 13.12 -2.52
N VAL A 122 -6.20 13.57 -1.91
CA VAL A 122 -7.47 13.88 -2.63
C VAL A 122 -7.24 14.94 -3.71
N GLU A 123 -6.38 15.92 -3.44
CA GLU A 123 -6.03 16.98 -4.39
C GLU A 123 -5.29 16.44 -5.61
N PHE A 124 -4.38 15.48 -5.42
CA PHE A 124 -3.68 14.84 -6.54
C PHE A 124 -4.65 14.05 -7.42
N MET A 125 -5.52 13.24 -6.79
CA MET A 125 -6.53 12.48 -7.51
C MET A 125 -7.48 13.38 -8.31
N SER A 126 -7.92 14.49 -7.70
CA SER A 126 -8.77 15.48 -8.36
C SER A 126 -8.10 16.13 -9.57
N TYR A 127 -6.77 16.27 -9.55
CA TYR A 127 -6.02 16.82 -10.68
C TYR A 127 -5.83 15.79 -11.80
N LEU A 128 -5.60 14.52 -11.47
CA LEU A 128 -5.63 13.43 -12.47
C LEU A 128 -6.98 13.37 -13.18
N ASP A 129 -8.09 13.51 -12.45
CA ASP A 129 -9.43 13.59 -13.04
C ASP A 129 -9.55 14.77 -14.01
N GLN A 130 -9.01 15.95 -13.64
CA GLN A 130 -8.98 17.11 -14.55
C GLN A 130 -8.15 16.84 -15.81
N ILE A 131 -7.00 16.16 -15.69
CA ILE A 131 -6.17 15.77 -16.83
C ILE A 131 -6.98 14.82 -17.74
N ALA A 132 -7.59 13.78 -17.19
CA ALA A 132 -8.32 12.76 -17.93
C ALA A 132 -9.46 13.33 -18.81
N ILE A 133 -10.21 14.31 -18.29
CA ILE A 133 -11.35 14.91 -18.99
C ILE A 133 -10.99 16.11 -19.89
N SER A 134 -9.78 16.64 -19.77
CA SER A 134 -9.39 17.88 -20.45
C SER A 134 -9.16 17.66 -21.95
N PRO A 135 -9.94 18.29 -22.85
CA PRO A 135 -9.71 18.18 -24.29
C PRO A 135 -8.44 18.92 -24.75
N GLN A 136 -7.81 19.73 -23.88
CA GLN A 136 -6.55 20.41 -24.17
C GLN A 136 -5.31 19.54 -23.92
N VAL A 137 -5.48 18.39 -23.24
CA VAL A 137 -4.40 17.44 -22.95
C VAL A 137 -4.33 16.38 -24.05
N GLN A 138 -3.13 15.91 -24.38
CA GLN A 138 -2.94 14.90 -25.42
C GLN A 138 -3.66 13.59 -25.07
N PRO A 139 -4.26 12.87 -26.05
CA PRO A 139 -4.99 11.62 -25.79
C PRO A 139 -4.21 10.59 -24.99
N THR A 140 -2.92 10.41 -25.30
CA THR A 140 -2.01 9.51 -24.58
C THR A 140 -1.89 9.88 -23.10
N GLN A 141 -1.74 11.17 -22.79
CA GLN A 141 -1.63 11.65 -21.41
C GLN A 141 -2.95 11.45 -20.66
N ARG A 142 -4.08 11.70 -21.31
CA ARG A 142 -5.42 11.44 -20.75
C ARG A 142 -5.62 9.96 -20.42
N PHE A 143 -5.15 9.08 -21.30
CA PHE A 143 -5.20 7.63 -21.07
C PHE A 143 -4.41 7.24 -19.81
N TRP A 144 -3.17 7.71 -19.67
CA TRP A 144 -2.36 7.36 -18.50
C TRP A 144 -2.86 8.03 -17.20
N ALA A 145 -3.52 9.18 -17.28
CA ALA A 145 -4.23 9.72 -16.13
C ALA A 145 -5.40 8.81 -15.70
N LEU A 146 -6.18 8.29 -16.66
CA LEU A 146 -7.22 7.28 -16.40
C LEU A 146 -6.62 5.97 -15.86
N ASP A 147 -5.44 5.57 -16.34
CA ASP A 147 -4.73 4.38 -15.88
C ASP A 147 -4.47 4.40 -14.36
N GLY A 148 -3.86 5.49 -13.87
CA GLY A 148 -3.58 5.68 -12.44
C GLY A 148 -4.84 5.86 -11.60
N LEU A 149 -5.87 6.49 -12.18
CA LEU A 149 -7.20 6.62 -11.57
C LEU A 149 -7.90 5.27 -11.37
N VAL A 150 -7.91 4.42 -12.40
CA VAL A 150 -8.45 3.05 -12.33
C VAL A 150 -7.65 2.21 -11.35
N PHE A 151 -6.32 2.29 -11.39
CA PHE A 151 -5.47 1.58 -10.43
C PHE A 151 -5.83 1.94 -8.98
N SER A 152 -5.92 3.25 -8.68
CA SER A 152 -6.28 3.73 -7.35
C SER A 152 -7.67 3.26 -6.91
N ASP A 153 -8.66 3.29 -7.79
CA ASP A 153 -10.01 2.84 -7.49
C ASP A 153 -10.07 1.35 -7.20
N VAL A 154 -9.39 0.52 -8.01
CA VAL A 154 -9.28 -0.93 -7.78
C VAL A 154 -8.56 -1.21 -6.45
N LYS A 155 -7.41 -0.57 -6.18
CA LYS A 155 -6.64 -0.77 -4.93
C LYS A 155 -7.49 -0.47 -3.69
N ASN A 156 -8.34 0.55 -3.76
CA ASN A 156 -9.17 0.99 -2.63
C ASN A 156 -10.59 0.39 -2.63
N GLY A 157 -10.91 -0.54 -3.53
CA GLY A 157 -12.24 -1.15 -3.63
C GLY A 157 -13.36 -0.16 -3.98
N ARG A 158 -13.03 0.94 -4.68
CA ARG A 158 -14.01 1.91 -5.18
C ARG A 158 -14.47 1.46 -6.56
N HIS A 159 -15.75 1.16 -6.69
CA HIS A 159 -16.29 0.59 -7.94
C HIS A 159 -17.21 1.55 -8.71
N GLU A 160 -17.58 2.69 -8.11
CA GLU A 160 -18.60 3.60 -8.62
C GLU A 160 -18.30 4.12 -10.03
N ASN A 161 -17.05 4.50 -10.31
CA ASN A 161 -16.64 5.14 -11.56
C ASN A 161 -15.89 4.21 -12.53
N LEU A 162 -15.66 2.94 -12.16
CA LEU A 162 -14.78 2.06 -12.94
C LEU A 162 -15.30 1.81 -14.36
N ALA A 163 -16.59 1.55 -14.51
CA ALA A 163 -17.19 1.30 -15.83
C ALA A 163 -17.04 2.52 -16.76
N GLU A 164 -17.35 3.72 -16.25
CA GLU A 164 -17.21 4.95 -17.02
C GLU A 164 -15.74 5.21 -17.41
N ARG A 165 -14.79 4.96 -16.50
CA ARG A 165 -13.36 5.13 -16.77
C ARG A 165 -12.86 4.16 -17.84
N PHE A 166 -13.28 2.89 -17.79
CA PHE A 166 -12.96 1.93 -18.85
C PHE A 166 -13.53 2.35 -20.21
N ASP A 167 -14.78 2.83 -20.26
CA ASP A 167 -15.38 3.35 -21.49
C ASP A 167 -14.60 4.56 -22.03
N GLN A 168 -14.16 5.47 -21.17
CA GLN A 168 -13.33 6.61 -21.57
C GLN A 168 -11.97 6.17 -22.12
N MET A 169 -11.30 5.20 -21.47
CA MET A 169 -10.05 4.63 -21.96
C MET A 169 -10.23 4.00 -23.34
N TRP A 170 -11.30 3.25 -23.54
CA TRP A 170 -11.60 2.61 -24.82
C TRP A 170 -11.86 3.62 -25.93
N ARG A 171 -12.65 4.67 -25.66
CA ARG A 171 -12.86 5.76 -26.63
C ARG A 171 -11.57 6.45 -27.02
N LEU A 172 -10.67 6.69 -26.06
CA LEU A 172 -9.35 7.27 -26.37
C LEU A 172 -8.55 6.36 -27.31
N ILE A 173 -8.59 5.04 -27.10
CA ILE A 173 -7.94 4.06 -27.97
C ILE A 173 -8.53 4.11 -29.38
N GLU A 174 -9.85 4.02 -29.52
CA GLU A 174 -10.53 3.98 -30.82
C GLU A 174 -10.41 5.31 -31.58
N ASP A 175 -10.78 6.42 -30.94
CA ASP A 175 -10.86 7.75 -31.59
C ASP A 175 -9.49 8.29 -32.01
N HIS A 176 -8.43 7.89 -31.32
CA HIS A 176 -7.07 8.38 -31.56
C HIS A 176 -6.09 7.30 -32.04
N SER A 177 -6.56 6.07 -32.28
CA SER A 177 -5.74 4.96 -32.76
C SER A 177 -4.47 4.75 -31.93
N LEU A 178 -4.62 4.70 -30.60
CA LEU A 178 -3.49 4.54 -29.68
C LEU A 178 -2.81 3.18 -29.87
N GLY A 179 -1.48 3.15 -29.71
CA GLY A 179 -0.65 1.99 -30.07
C GLY A 179 -0.84 0.75 -29.20
N ASN A 180 -0.24 -0.37 -29.63
CA ASN A 180 -0.41 -1.69 -29.01
C ASN A 180 -0.06 -1.74 -27.52
N GLU A 181 0.93 -0.98 -27.07
CA GLU A 181 1.31 -0.92 -25.64
C GLU A 181 0.15 -0.41 -24.78
N ILE A 182 -0.51 0.67 -25.21
CA ILE A 182 -1.67 1.26 -24.52
C ILE A 182 -2.85 0.29 -24.53
N GLN A 183 -3.09 -0.37 -25.67
CA GLN A 183 -4.14 -1.38 -25.80
C GLN A 183 -3.88 -2.58 -24.88
N ALA A 184 -2.63 -3.07 -24.81
CA ALA A 184 -2.24 -4.14 -23.92
C ALA A 184 -2.47 -3.78 -22.44
N THR A 185 -2.08 -2.56 -22.04
CA THR A 185 -2.35 -2.06 -20.68
C THR A 185 -3.85 -2.01 -20.38
N TYR A 186 -4.66 -1.52 -21.31
CA TYR A 186 -6.12 -1.51 -21.16
C TYR A 186 -6.70 -2.91 -20.96
N TYR A 187 -6.36 -3.85 -21.85
CA TYR A 187 -6.86 -5.23 -21.74
C TYR A 187 -6.33 -5.96 -20.49
N MET A 188 -5.12 -5.64 -20.03
CA MET A 188 -4.58 -6.22 -18.79
C MET A 188 -5.38 -5.76 -17.55
N LYS A 189 -5.82 -4.50 -17.52
CA LYS A 189 -6.73 -4.01 -16.48
C LYS A 189 -8.14 -4.59 -16.61
N LEU A 190 -8.67 -4.74 -17.83
CA LEU A 190 -9.94 -5.41 -18.04
C LEU A 190 -9.92 -6.86 -17.58
N MET A 191 -8.83 -7.59 -17.87
CA MET A 191 -8.63 -8.97 -17.42
C MET A 191 -8.76 -9.06 -15.88
N LEU A 192 -7.99 -8.25 -15.15
CA LEU A 192 -8.06 -8.19 -13.68
C LEU A 192 -9.45 -7.79 -13.19
N HIS A 193 -10.07 -6.79 -13.81
CA HIS A 193 -11.41 -6.34 -13.44
C HIS A 193 -12.46 -7.44 -13.65
N HIS A 194 -12.46 -8.11 -14.80
CA HIS A 194 -13.39 -9.19 -15.09
C HIS A 194 -13.18 -10.38 -14.16
N ALA A 195 -11.93 -10.72 -13.86
CA ALA A 195 -11.58 -11.76 -12.90
C ALA A 195 -12.11 -11.46 -11.50
N GLN A 196 -11.92 -10.23 -11.00
CA GLN A 196 -12.41 -9.78 -9.69
C GLN A 196 -13.93 -9.97 -9.53
N PHE A 197 -14.69 -9.83 -10.62
CA PHE A 197 -16.15 -10.01 -10.63
C PHE A 197 -16.61 -11.39 -11.13
N GLY A 198 -15.71 -12.38 -11.20
CA GLY A 198 -16.05 -13.76 -11.58
C GLY A 198 -16.45 -13.95 -13.05
N ARG A 199 -16.14 -12.98 -13.93
CA ARG A 199 -16.53 -13.00 -15.35
C ARG A 199 -15.46 -13.73 -16.17
N ALA A 200 -15.39 -15.05 -16.02
CA ALA A 200 -14.32 -15.88 -16.56
C ALA A 200 -14.11 -15.69 -18.08
N ASP A 201 -15.17 -15.78 -18.89
CA ASP A 201 -15.04 -15.69 -20.36
C ASP A 201 -14.43 -14.34 -20.78
N LEU A 202 -14.91 -13.23 -20.21
CA LEU A 202 -14.41 -11.89 -20.51
C LEU A 202 -12.95 -11.69 -20.06
N ALA A 203 -12.57 -12.30 -18.93
CA ALA A 203 -11.18 -12.27 -18.46
C ALA A 203 -10.26 -13.05 -19.41
N HIS A 204 -10.69 -14.21 -19.90
CA HIS A 204 -9.93 -15.00 -20.87
C HIS A 204 -9.81 -14.29 -22.23
N ASP A 205 -10.88 -13.66 -22.70
CA ASP A 205 -10.86 -12.86 -23.93
C ASP A 205 -9.86 -11.72 -23.80
N ALA A 206 -9.91 -10.96 -22.71
CA ALA A 206 -8.96 -9.89 -22.43
C ALA A 206 -7.52 -10.41 -22.34
N PHE A 207 -7.28 -11.54 -21.67
CA PHE A 207 -5.96 -12.19 -21.62
C PHE A 207 -5.43 -12.52 -23.02
N SER A 208 -6.28 -13.06 -23.91
CA SER A 208 -5.90 -13.33 -25.30
C SER A 208 -5.51 -12.05 -26.03
N GLN A 209 -6.27 -10.96 -25.86
CA GLN A 209 -5.93 -9.67 -26.47
C GLN A 209 -4.56 -9.16 -26.02
N VAL A 210 -4.29 -9.19 -24.71
CA VAL A 210 -2.99 -8.74 -24.17
C VAL A 210 -1.83 -9.56 -24.76
N ARG A 211 -1.98 -10.89 -24.79
CA ARG A 211 -0.96 -11.80 -25.32
C ARG A 211 -0.63 -11.51 -26.78
N ASP A 212 -1.64 -11.19 -27.59
CA ASP A 212 -1.46 -10.95 -29.02
C ASP A 212 -0.86 -9.55 -29.29
N LEU A 213 -1.03 -8.60 -28.37
CA LEU A 213 -0.52 -7.23 -28.48
C LEU A 213 0.89 -7.02 -27.89
N LEU A 214 1.24 -7.74 -26.82
CA LEU A 214 2.51 -7.53 -26.10
C LEU A 214 3.71 -8.06 -26.90
N PRO A 215 4.84 -7.32 -26.89
CA PRO A 215 6.08 -7.83 -27.46
C PRO A 215 6.62 -8.99 -26.62
N ASP A 216 7.24 -9.97 -27.28
CA ASP A 216 7.88 -11.11 -26.62
C ASP A 216 9.24 -10.72 -26.01
N LYS A 217 9.18 -10.02 -24.88
CA LYS A 217 10.34 -9.56 -24.11
C LYS A 217 10.20 -10.00 -22.64
N PRO A 218 11.32 -10.22 -21.92
CA PRO A 218 11.26 -10.80 -20.57
C PRO A 218 10.45 -9.99 -19.55
N VAL A 219 10.57 -8.66 -19.54
CA VAL A 219 9.86 -7.82 -18.57
C VAL A 219 8.35 -7.87 -18.83
N GLU A 220 7.95 -7.70 -20.08
CA GLU A 220 6.56 -7.72 -20.53
C GLU A 220 5.92 -9.11 -20.28
N ARG A 221 6.68 -10.19 -20.49
CA ARG A 221 6.23 -11.56 -20.18
C ARG A 221 5.92 -11.74 -18.70
N ARG A 222 6.84 -11.34 -17.80
CA ARG A 222 6.63 -11.44 -16.36
C ARG A 222 5.42 -10.64 -15.88
N VAL A 223 5.26 -9.42 -16.39
CA VAL A 223 4.12 -8.55 -16.06
C VAL A 223 2.79 -9.20 -16.48
N LEU A 224 2.71 -9.75 -17.69
CA LEU A 224 1.51 -10.46 -18.14
C LEU A 224 1.25 -11.71 -17.28
N GLN A 225 2.26 -12.55 -17.07
CA GLN A 225 2.14 -13.79 -16.30
C GLN A 225 1.68 -13.53 -14.86
N TYR A 226 2.26 -12.53 -14.19
CA TYR A 226 1.86 -12.17 -12.84
C TYR A 226 0.40 -11.69 -12.78
N ASN A 227 -0.01 -10.79 -13.68
CA ASN A 227 -1.40 -10.31 -13.70
C ASN A 227 -2.39 -11.42 -14.10
N ALA A 228 -1.99 -12.34 -14.98
CA ALA A 228 -2.77 -13.51 -15.32
C ALA A 228 -2.90 -14.45 -14.11
N ALA A 229 -1.85 -14.64 -13.33
CA ALA A 229 -1.89 -15.43 -12.10
C ALA A 229 -2.90 -14.83 -11.09
N ILE A 230 -2.85 -13.53 -10.85
CA ILE A 230 -3.87 -12.85 -10.01
C ILE A 230 -5.27 -13.13 -10.54
N SER A 231 -5.48 -12.99 -11.85
CA SER A 231 -6.78 -13.16 -12.48
C SER A 231 -7.30 -14.60 -12.31
N PHE A 232 -6.47 -15.61 -12.54
CA PHE A 232 -6.85 -17.01 -12.34
C PHE A 232 -7.13 -17.33 -10.87
N SER A 233 -6.36 -16.77 -9.95
CA SER A 233 -6.61 -16.88 -8.51
C SER A 233 -7.99 -16.32 -8.14
N GLN A 234 -8.33 -15.12 -8.61
CA GLN A 234 -9.64 -14.50 -8.37
C GLN A 234 -10.81 -15.28 -8.99
N LEU A 235 -10.57 -15.98 -10.09
CA LEU A 235 -11.54 -16.88 -10.72
C LEU A 235 -11.66 -18.25 -10.03
N GLY A 236 -10.92 -18.47 -8.94
CA GLY A 236 -10.94 -19.74 -8.20
C GLY A 236 -10.20 -20.88 -8.93
N ASN A 237 -9.23 -20.54 -9.78
CA ASN A 237 -8.42 -21.50 -10.53
C ASN A 237 -6.94 -21.47 -10.06
N PRO A 238 -6.63 -22.13 -8.93
CA PRO A 238 -5.30 -22.07 -8.33
C PRO A 238 -4.23 -22.77 -9.18
N GLU A 239 -4.58 -23.82 -9.93
CA GLU A 239 -3.63 -24.55 -10.79
C GLU A 239 -3.10 -23.66 -11.91
N ASP A 240 -4.01 -22.96 -12.61
CA ASP A 240 -3.63 -22.07 -13.70
C ASP A 240 -2.90 -20.83 -13.19
N SER A 241 -3.28 -20.35 -12.00
CA SER A 241 -2.57 -19.29 -11.31
C SER A 241 -1.13 -19.67 -11.00
N LEU A 242 -0.89 -20.83 -10.37
CA LEU A 242 0.44 -21.33 -10.06
C LEU A 242 1.28 -21.53 -11.32
N ARG A 243 0.69 -22.09 -12.37
CA ARG A 243 1.37 -22.29 -13.67
C ARG A 243 1.84 -20.98 -14.31
N MET A 244 1.11 -19.88 -14.09
CA MET A 244 1.55 -18.55 -14.53
C MET A 244 2.57 -17.94 -13.57
N LEU A 245 2.45 -18.19 -12.26
CA LEU A 245 3.22 -17.53 -11.21
C LEU A 245 4.63 -18.11 -10.99
N GLU A 246 4.79 -19.43 -10.99
CA GLU A 246 6.08 -20.07 -10.66
C GLU A 246 7.22 -19.59 -11.57
N PRO A 247 7.06 -19.47 -12.91
CA PRO A 247 8.10 -18.93 -13.76
C PRO A 247 8.48 -17.48 -13.42
N VAL A 248 7.52 -16.67 -12.95
CA VAL A 248 7.78 -15.28 -12.55
C VAL A 248 8.70 -15.25 -11.33
N ILE A 249 8.44 -16.10 -10.34
CA ILE A 249 9.26 -16.23 -9.13
C ILE A 249 10.68 -16.68 -9.50
N GLU A 250 10.80 -17.73 -10.31
CA GLU A 250 12.09 -18.26 -10.77
C GLU A 250 12.92 -17.21 -11.52
N GLU A 251 12.30 -16.47 -12.45
CA GLU A 251 12.99 -15.42 -13.20
C GLU A 251 13.45 -14.27 -12.31
N TYR A 252 12.65 -13.86 -11.31
CA TYR A 252 13.04 -12.80 -10.38
C TYR A 252 14.18 -13.23 -9.46
N PHE A 253 14.15 -14.45 -8.91
CA PHE A 253 15.29 -14.98 -8.16
C PHE A 253 16.57 -15.03 -9.02
N SER A 254 16.45 -15.49 -10.27
CA SER A 254 17.58 -15.50 -11.21
C SER A 254 18.12 -14.10 -11.49
N LEU A 255 17.24 -13.11 -11.64
CA LEU A 255 17.62 -11.71 -11.90
C LEU A 255 18.31 -11.07 -10.69
N LEU A 256 17.87 -11.40 -9.47
CA LEU A 256 18.36 -10.82 -8.22
C LEU A 256 19.58 -11.56 -7.64
N GLY A 257 19.87 -12.77 -8.11
CA GLY A 257 21.06 -13.53 -7.70
C GLY A 257 20.97 -14.13 -6.30
N PHE A 258 19.77 -14.41 -5.82
CA PHE A 258 19.51 -15.13 -4.56
C PHE A 258 18.25 -16.00 -4.68
N ASP A 259 18.00 -16.87 -3.70
CA ASP A 259 16.86 -17.78 -3.64
C ASP A 259 16.14 -17.78 -2.26
N LEU A 260 15.15 -18.65 -2.08
CA LEU A 260 14.42 -18.79 -0.80
C LEU A 260 15.34 -19.15 0.38
N PRO A 261 16.23 -20.17 0.29
CA PRO A 261 17.23 -20.42 1.32
C PRO A 261 18.07 -19.21 1.69
N ASP A 262 18.52 -18.42 0.71
CA ASP A 262 19.26 -17.18 0.97
C ASP A 262 18.43 -16.17 1.76
N LEU A 263 17.13 -16.00 1.46
CA LEU A 263 16.23 -15.10 2.21
C LEU A 263 16.04 -15.52 3.68
N ALA A 264 16.16 -16.80 3.98
CA ALA A 264 16.11 -17.31 5.36
C ALA A 264 17.45 -17.19 6.09
N ALA A 265 18.57 -17.23 5.36
CA ALA A 265 19.91 -17.31 5.93
C ALA A 265 20.64 -15.96 6.02
N LEU A 266 20.33 -15.00 5.15
CA LEU A 266 21.04 -13.73 5.02
C LEU A 266 20.25 -12.58 5.63
N TYR A 267 20.97 -11.60 6.18
CA TYR A 267 20.36 -10.34 6.60
C TYR A 267 20.23 -9.36 5.43
N PRO A 268 19.34 -8.35 5.50
CA PRO A 268 19.06 -7.42 4.40
C PRO A 268 20.28 -6.81 3.70
N GLY A 269 21.33 -6.45 4.45
CA GLY A 269 22.54 -5.87 3.87
C GLY A 269 23.30 -6.82 2.93
N GLN A 270 23.35 -8.12 3.24
CA GLN A 270 23.97 -9.13 2.37
C GLN A 270 23.16 -9.35 1.08
N LEU A 271 21.83 -9.30 1.17
CA LEU A 271 20.97 -9.39 0.00
C LEU A 271 21.13 -8.15 -0.90
N TRP A 272 21.26 -6.96 -0.30
CA TRP A 272 21.56 -5.73 -1.02
C TRP A 272 22.92 -5.77 -1.74
N GLU A 273 23.95 -6.36 -1.12
CA GLU A 273 25.24 -6.57 -1.78
C GLU A 273 25.10 -7.41 -3.05
N ARG A 274 24.29 -8.47 -3.03
CA ARG A 274 24.08 -9.37 -4.20
C ARG A 274 23.38 -8.68 -5.37
N VAL A 275 22.49 -7.74 -5.11
CA VAL A 275 21.77 -7.00 -6.16
C VAL A 275 22.51 -5.74 -6.61
N THR A 276 23.74 -5.51 -6.14
CA THR A 276 24.54 -4.35 -6.54
C THR A 276 24.76 -4.33 -8.05
N GLY A 277 24.34 -3.24 -8.71
CA GLY A 277 24.44 -3.09 -10.16
C GLY A 277 23.28 -3.71 -10.95
N VAL A 278 22.33 -4.37 -10.29
CA VAL A 278 21.05 -4.75 -10.90
C VAL A 278 20.22 -3.49 -11.13
N ARG A 279 19.76 -3.31 -12.36
CA ARG A 279 18.91 -2.16 -12.72
C ARG A 279 17.53 -2.32 -12.08
N HIS A 280 17.00 -1.26 -11.46
CA HIS A 280 15.71 -1.28 -10.76
C HIS A 280 15.62 -2.42 -9.73
N ALA A 281 16.70 -2.66 -8.99
CA ALA A 281 16.80 -3.76 -8.03
C ALA A 281 15.65 -3.74 -7.01
N ASP A 282 15.29 -2.55 -6.54
CA ASP A 282 14.17 -2.31 -5.65
C ASP A 282 12.82 -2.70 -6.24
N ASP A 283 12.50 -2.28 -7.45
CA ASP A 283 11.24 -2.68 -8.11
C ASP A 283 11.18 -4.18 -8.32
N ASN A 284 12.30 -4.79 -8.72
CA ASN A 284 12.39 -6.23 -8.92
C ASN A 284 12.24 -7.00 -7.60
N ILE A 285 12.83 -6.50 -6.49
CA ILE A 285 12.64 -7.07 -5.16
C ILE A 285 11.17 -6.99 -4.75
N LYS A 286 10.53 -5.84 -4.95
CA LYS A 286 9.10 -5.69 -4.61
C LYS A 286 8.22 -6.63 -5.43
N ARG A 287 8.46 -6.74 -6.75
CA ARG A 287 7.70 -7.67 -7.61
C ARG A 287 7.91 -9.13 -7.23
N LEU A 288 9.10 -9.51 -6.78
CA LEU A 288 9.32 -10.82 -6.18
C LEU A 288 8.52 -10.99 -4.89
N ALA A 289 8.49 -9.98 -4.02
CA ALA A 289 7.68 -10.00 -2.80
C ALA A 289 6.19 -10.20 -3.12
N ASP A 290 5.65 -9.45 -4.08
CA ASP A 290 4.27 -9.56 -4.55
C ASP A 290 3.96 -10.97 -5.09
N ALA A 291 4.90 -11.55 -5.86
CA ALA A 291 4.76 -12.90 -6.39
C ALA A 291 4.79 -13.98 -5.30
N LEU A 292 5.70 -13.89 -4.33
CA LEU A 292 5.78 -14.80 -3.19
C LEU A 292 4.56 -14.69 -2.29
N GLU A 293 4.02 -13.48 -2.12
CA GLU A 293 2.79 -13.27 -1.37
C GLU A 293 1.59 -13.94 -2.05
N LEU A 294 1.42 -13.76 -3.36
CA LEU A 294 0.39 -14.46 -4.12
C LEU A 294 0.58 -15.98 -4.03
N ARG A 295 1.83 -16.45 -4.04
CA ARG A 295 2.14 -17.87 -3.88
C ARG A 295 1.71 -18.41 -2.51
N ALA A 296 1.92 -17.64 -1.44
CA ALA A 296 1.43 -17.98 -0.10
C ALA A 296 -0.11 -18.05 -0.04
N LYS A 297 -0.81 -17.13 -0.72
CA LYS A 297 -2.28 -17.15 -0.79
C LYS A 297 -2.85 -18.34 -1.55
N LEU A 298 -2.08 -18.91 -2.47
CA LEU A 298 -2.47 -20.10 -3.24
C LEU A 298 -2.18 -21.41 -2.49
N CYS A 299 -1.43 -21.36 -1.41
CA CYS A 299 -1.24 -22.51 -0.52
C CYS A 299 -2.52 -22.83 0.26
N SER A 300 -2.75 -24.10 0.57
CA SER A 300 -3.75 -24.50 1.56
C SER A 300 -3.28 -24.15 2.98
N ASP A 301 -4.21 -23.98 3.93
CA ASP A 301 -3.86 -23.71 5.34
C ASP A 301 -3.06 -24.85 6.01
N THR A 302 -3.06 -26.05 5.42
CA THR A 302 -2.25 -27.19 5.87
C THR A 302 -0.87 -27.26 5.22
N ASP A 303 -0.61 -26.42 4.22
CA ASP A 303 0.68 -26.39 3.52
C ASP A 303 1.75 -25.76 4.44
N PRO A 304 2.83 -26.50 4.76
CA PRO A 304 3.92 -25.95 5.57
C PRO A 304 4.66 -24.80 4.87
N ASP A 305 4.68 -24.77 3.52
CA ASP A 305 5.43 -23.80 2.75
C ASP A 305 4.74 -22.43 2.69
N GLN A 306 3.43 -22.35 3.02
CA GLN A 306 2.68 -21.08 3.07
C GLN A 306 3.41 -20.03 3.93
N LEU A 307 3.83 -20.43 5.13
CA LEU A 307 4.53 -19.54 6.05
C LEU A 307 5.90 -19.14 5.49
N VAL A 308 6.61 -20.03 4.80
CA VAL A 308 7.90 -19.73 4.17
C VAL A 308 7.73 -18.61 3.15
N TYR A 309 6.78 -18.76 2.22
CA TYR A 309 6.49 -17.73 1.22
C TYR A 309 6.03 -16.40 1.85
N ARG A 310 5.17 -16.46 2.88
CA ARG A 310 4.66 -15.28 3.59
C ARG A 310 5.79 -14.51 4.29
N TYR A 311 6.68 -15.21 5.00
CA TYR A 311 7.85 -14.61 5.64
C TYR A 311 8.82 -14.03 4.62
N SER A 312 9.09 -14.75 3.52
CA SER A 312 9.96 -14.25 2.46
C SER A 312 9.41 -12.98 1.82
N ALA A 313 8.11 -12.92 1.52
CA ALA A 313 7.47 -11.71 1.02
C ALA A 313 7.62 -10.54 2.00
N LEU A 314 7.36 -10.77 3.29
CA LEU A 314 7.50 -9.75 4.34
C LEU A 314 8.93 -9.19 4.43
N ASN A 315 9.95 -10.06 4.44
CA ASN A 315 11.35 -9.65 4.47
C ASN A 315 11.72 -8.80 3.25
N LEU A 316 11.23 -9.16 2.06
CA LEU A 316 11.49 -8.39 0.84
C LEU A 316 10.79 -7.02 0.87
N TYR A 317 9.55 -6.93 1.37
CA TYR A 317 8.88 -5.65 1.57
C TYR A 317 9.58 -4.76 2.60
N GLU A 318 10.16 -5.35 3.64
CA GLU A 318 11.03 -4.65 4.60
C GLU A 318 12.24 -4.06 3.89
N MET A 319 12.95 -4.86 3.07
CA MET A 319 14.12 -4.40 2.32
C MET A 319 13.84 -3.17 1.46
N VAL A 320 12.67 -3.10 0.82
CA VAL A 320 12.29 -1.99 -0.06
C VAL A 320 11.43 -0.93 0.64
N GLY A 321 11.20 -1.02 1.95
CA GLY A 321 10.41 -0.03 2.69
C GLY A 321 8.96 0.11 2.20
N ALA A 322 8.35 -0.97 1.71
CA ALA A 322 6.96 -1.00 1.27
C ALA A 322 6.01 -1.17 2.48
N ILE A 323 5.84 -0.10 3.27
CA ILE A 323 5.22 -0.16 4.60
C ILE A 323 3.75 -0.63 4.54
N ASP A 324 2.97 -0.16 3.58
CA ASP A 324 1.56 -0.56 3.41
C ASP A 324 1.46 -2.08 3.16
N SER A 325 2.31 -2.60 2.27
CA SER A 325 2.44 -4.04 2.01
C SER A 325 2.95 -4.83 3.21
N GLN A 326 3.95 -4.33 3.95
CA GLN A 326 4.46 -4.99 5.17
C GLN A 326 3.36 -5.17 6.22
N ILE A 327 2.56 -4.13 6.46
CA ILE A 327 1.51 -4.21 7.47
C ILE A 327 0.46 -5.22 7.07
N ARG A 328 -0.04 -5.14 5.83
CA ARG A 328 -1.03 -6.07 5.32
C ARG A 328 -0.54 -7.52 5.33
N VAL A 329 0.68 -7.79 4.83
CA VAL A 329 1.23 -9.15 4.80
C VAL A 329 1.60 -9.65 6.19
N GLY A 330 1.99 -8.77 7.12
CA GLY A 330 2.19 -9.13 8.52
C GLY A 330 0.87 -9.51 9.22
N GLN A 331 -0.25 -8.88 8.87
CA GLN A 331 -1.58 -9.31 9.33
C GLN A 331 -1.94 -10.69 8.77
N ASP A 332 -1.73 -10.90 7.46
CA ASP A 332 -1.96 -12.21 6.81
C ASP A 332 -1.08 -13.31 7.45
N LEU A 333 0.18 -13.00 7.79
CA LEU A 333 1.09 -13.92 8.50
C LEU A 333 0.55 -14.28 9.88
N ALA A 334 0.03 -13.29 10.62
CA ALA A 334 -0.54 -13.54 11.93
C ALA A 334 -1.82 -14.40 11.83
N ASP A 335 -2.66 -14.16 10.82
CA ASP A 335 -3.83 -14.98 10.52
C ASP A 335 -3.44 -16.43 10.15
N ASP A 336 -2.39 -16.64 9.36
CA ASP A 336 -1.90 -17.99 9.04
C ASP A 336 -1.43 -18.76 10.26
N MET A 337 -0.74 -18.08 11.18
CA MET A 337 -0.32 -18.67 12.44
C MET A 337 -1.52 -18.98 13.31
N PHE A 338 -2.48 -18.06 13.37
CA PHE A 338 -3.72 -18.22 14.11
C PHE A 338 -4.53 -19.42 13.59
N ALA A 339 -4.65 -19.58 12.27
CA ALA A 339 -5.32 -20.73 11.63
C ALA A 339 -4.67 -22.07 11.98
N ARG A 340 -3.38 -22.07 12.36
CA ARG A 340 -2.62 -23.23 12.84
C ARG A 340 -2.60 -23.35 14.37
N GLU A 341 -3.49 -22.64 15.05
CA GLU A 341 -3.61 -22.58 16.51
C GLU A 341 -2.36 -22.06 17.23
N ARG A 342 -1.45 -21.38 16.52
CA ARG A 342 -0.24 -20.75 17.07
C ARG A 342 -0.55 -19.36 17.61
N TYR A 343 -1.56 -19.27 18.49
CA TYR A 343 -2.13 -17.99 18.95
C TYR A 343 -1.09 -17.05 19.57
N GLU A 344 -0.17 -17.60 20.37
CA GLU A 344 0.88 -16.81 21.00
C GLU A 344 1.88 -16.22 19.97
N GLU A 345 2.14 -16.93 18.89
CA GLU A 345 3.03 -16.46 17.84
C GLU A 345 2.33 -15.43 16.94
N ALA A 346 1.06 -15.67 16.59
CA ALA A 346 0.22 -14.68 15.91
C ALA A 346 0.17 -13.36 16.68
N LYS A 347 -0.05 -13.44 18.00
CA LYS A 347 -0.01 -12.29 18.91
C LYS A 347 1.36 -11.58 18.87
N GLN A 348 2.46 -12.34 18.93
CA GLN A 348 3.81 -11.78 18.90
C GLN A 348 4.16 -11.08 17.58
N VAL A 349 3.64 -11.53 16.44
CA VAL A 349 3.78 -10.82 15.16
C VAL A 349 3.20 -9.41 15.28
N ILE A 350 2.00 -9.27 15.86
CA ILE A 350 1.39 -7.96 16.05
C ILE A 350 2.21 -7.09 17.02
N GLU A 351 2.55 -7.63 18.20
CA GLU A 351 3.23 -6.89 19.27
C GLU A 351 4.64 -6.41 18.89
N ARG A 352 5.42 -7.29 18.26
CA ARG A 352 6.86 -7.08 18.05
C ARG A 352 7.19 -6.50 16.69
N PHE A 353 6.29 -6.64 15.71
CA PHE A 353 6.52 -6.18 14.36
C PHE A 353 5.52 -5.09 13.95
N LEU A 354 4.22 -5.38 13.93
CA LEU A 354 3.24 -4.42 13.39
C LEU A 354 3.01 -3.19 14.27
N MET A 355 2.92 -3.33 15.59
CA MET A 355 2.71 -2.19 16.48
C MET A 355 3.86 -1.17 16.45
N PRO A 356 5.15 -1.58 16.51
CA PRO A 356 6.27 -0.67 16.29
C PRO A 356 6.21 0.03 14.94
N LEU A 357 5.91 -0.71 13.86
CA LEU A 357 5.85 -0.17 12.50
C LEU A 357 4.74 0.91 12.36
N LEU A 358 3.56 0.65 12.94
CA LEU A 358 2.47 1.63 13.01
C LEU A 358 2.85 2.88 13.80
N ALA A 359 3.57 2.72 14.92
CA ALA A 359 4.01 3.84 15.74
C ALA A 359 5.06 4.71 15.04
N GLU A 360 5.96 4.10 14.28
CA GLU A 360 7.00 4.79 13.51
C GLU A 360 6.42 5.60 12.35
N HIS A 361 5.48 5.02 11.59
CA HIS A 361 4.95 5.63 10.36
C HIS A 361 3.63 6.39 10.52
N GLY A 362 2.96 6.28 11.68
CA GLY A 362 1.75 7.06 11.98
C GLY A 362 0.53 6.71 11.12
N ILE A 363 0.41 5.45 10.68
CA ILE A 363 -0.62 5.00 9.73
C ILE A 363 -1.92 4.66 10.48
N VAL A 364 -2.75 5.67 10.71
CA VAL A 364 -3.97 5.56 11.55
C VAL A 364 -5.01 4.59 10.98
N ASP A 365 -5.22 4.59 9.66
CA ASP A 365 -6.27 3.77 9.04
C ASP A 365 -6.00 2.26 9.16
N GLN A 366 -4.74 1.86 8.97
CA GLN A 366 -4.32 0.47 9.15
C GLN A 366 -4.23 0.09 10.64
N ALA A 367 -3.96 1.05 11.52
CA ALA A 367 -3.93 0.78 12.96
C ALA A 367 -5.26 0.25 13.50
N ILE A 368 -6.39 0.63 12.90
CA ILE A 368 -7.71 0.09 13.27
C ILE A 368 -7.73 -1.42 13.03
N GLY A 369 -7.42 -1.87 11.81
CA GLY A 369 -7.41 -3.30 11.45
C GLY A 369 -6.47 -4.10 12.34
N VAL A 370 -5.21 -3.67 12.45
CA VAL A 370 -4.17 -4.35 13.24
C VAL A 370 -4.55 -4.48 14.72
N ARG A 371 -5.03 -3.40 15.36
CA ARG A 371 -5.42 -3.43 16.78
C ARG A 371 -6.64 -4.29 17.03
N SER A 372 -7.59 -4.26 16.11
CA SER A 372 -8.83 -5.01 16.22
C SER A 372 -8.60 -6.52 16.05
N GLN A 373 -7.70 -6.91 15.13
CA GLN A 373 -7.18 -8.27 14.99
C GLN A 373 -6.39 -8.72 16.25
N TYR A 374 -5.53 -7.84 16.77
CA TYR A 374 -4.76 -8.12 17.99
C TYR A 374 -5.65 -8.40 19.20
N ALA A 375 -6.75 -7.67 19.37
CA ALA A 375 -7.71 -7.91 20.44
C ALA A 375 -8.34 -9.32 20.35
N VAL A 376 -8.59 -9.82 19.13
CA VAL A 376 -9.03 -11.21 18.94
C VAL A 376 -7.95 -12.19 19.39
N PHE A 377 -6.70 -11.99 19.00
CA PHE A 377 -5.60 -12.88 19.41
C PHE A 377 -5.39 -12.89 20.93
N LEU A 378 -5.48 -11.72 21.58
CA LEU A 378 -5.47 -11.61 23.05
C LEU A 378 -6.58 -12.45 23.69
N ALA A 379 -7.81 -12.38 23.17
CA ALA A 379 -8.92 -13.19 23.68
C ALA A 379 -8.73 -14.70 23.46
N TYR A 380 -8.05 -15.12 22.39
CA TYR A 380 -7.69 -16.53 22.18
C TYR A 380 -6.56 -16.99 23.10
N CYS A 381 -5.65 -16.09 23.47
CA CYS A 381 -4.66 -16.29 24.54
C CYS A 381 -5.27 -16.13 25.95
N GLU A 382 -6.60 -16.00 26.07
CA GLU A 382 -7.34 -15.85 27.33
C GLU A 382 -6.98 -14.57 28.13
N ASP A 383 -6.35 -13.57 27.49
CA ASP A 383 -6.10 -12.23 28.05
C ASP A 383 -7.27 -11.29 27.70
N PHE A 384 -8.40 -11.54 28.37
CA PHE A 384 -9.66 -10.89 28.08
C PHE A 384 -9.73 -9.42 28.46
N ASP A 385 -8.96 -9.00 29.47
CA ASP A 385 -8.90 -7.61 29.92
C ASP A 385 -8.10 -6.79 28.90
N ALA A 386 -6.94 -7.29 28.45
CA ALA A 386 -6.17 -6.61 27.40
C ALA A 386 -6.94 -6.55 26.07
N ALA A 387 -7.69 -7.60 25.73
CA ALA A 387 -8.55 -7.60 24.54
C ALA A 387 -9.61 -6.48 24.60
N ASP A 388 -10.28 -6.31 25.75
CA ASP A 388 -11.27 -5.24 25.93
C ASP A 388 -10.61 -3.85 25.90
N ASP A 389 -9.43 -3.70 26.51
CA ASP A 389 -8.67 -2.45 26.49
C ASP A 389 -8.31 -2.04 25.05
N GLU A 390 -7.87 -2.98 24.21
CA GLU A 390 -7.57 -2.69 22.80
C GLU A 390 -8.81 -2.28 22.01
N MET A 391 -9.95 -2.97 22.22
CA MET A 391 -11.21 -2.56 21.57
C MET A 391 -11.69 -1.19 22.07
N ALA A 392 -11.50 -0.88 23.36
CA ALA A 392 -11.82 0.42 23.93
C ALA A 392 -10.97 1.55 23.34
N ARG A 393 -9.68 1.30 23.03
CA ARG A 393 -8.79 2.27 22.36
C ARG A 393 -9.26 2.66 20.97
N LEU A 394 -10.04 1.80 20.30
CA LEU A 394 -10.58 2.09 18.97
C LEU A 394 -11.83 2.98 19.02
N MET A 395 -12.56 3.01 20.13
CA MET A 395 -13.85 3.72 20.24
C MET A 395 -13.78 5.24 19.94
N PRO A 396 -12.73 5.99 20.33
CA PRO A 396 -12.60 7.40 19.96
C PRO A 396 -12.60 7.66 18.44
N TYR A 397 -12.22 6.66 17.63
CA TYR A 397 -12.17 6.75 16.16
C TYR A 397 -13.48 6.33 15.48
N SER A 398 -14.48 5.87 16.25
CA SER A 398 -15.70 5.25 15.72
C SER A 398 -16.51 6.12 14.75
N ALA A 399 -16.48 7.44 14.92
CA ALA A 399 -17.15 8.38 14.01
C ALA A 399 -16.52 8.42 12.61
N GLY A 400 -15.24 8.05 12.48
CA GLY A 400 -14.51 8.01 11.21
C GLY A 400 -14.55 6.65 10.50
N PHE A 401 -15.15 5.62 11.12
CA PHE A 401 -15.14 4.29 10.54
C PHE A 401 -15.99 4.18 9.28
N THR A 402 -15.40 3.59 8.25
CA THR A 402 -16.13 3.12 7.07
C THR A 402 -17.18 2.07 7.46
N ALA A 403 -18.17 1.82 6.59
CA ALA A 403 -19.16 0.77 6.83
C ALA A 403 -18.51 -0.61 7.00
N ARG A 404 -17.46 -0.90 6.23
CA ARG A 404 -16.67 -2.13 6.33
C ARG A 404 -15.97 -2.26 7.68
N GLN A 405 -15.24 -1.24 8.12
CA GLN A 405 -14.55 -1.24 9.42
C GLN A 405 -15.53 -1.40 10.58
N ARG A 406 -16.71 -0.76 10.51
CA ARG A 406 -17.76 -0.95 11.53
C ARG A 406 -18.22 -2.39 11.61
N GLN A 407 -18.43 -3.03 10.46
CA GLN A 407 -18.82 -4.43 10.41
C GLN A 407 -17.73 -5.35 10.97
N GLU A 408 -16.48 -5.15 10.55
CA GLU A 408 -15.32 -5.89 11.03
C GLU A 408 -15.17 -5.84 12.55
N ILE A 409 -15.19 -4.64 13.13
CA ILE A 409 -15.10 -4.43 14.58
C ILE A 409 -16.26 -5.11 15.31
N GLN A 410 -17.48 -5.03 14.77
CA GLN A 410 -18.63 -5.71 15.36
C GLN A 410 -18.46 -7.23 15.35
N ASP A 411 -17.91 -7.80 14.29
CA ASP A 411 -17.70 -9.25 14.20
C ASP A 411 -16.58 -9.71 15.14
N GLN A 412 -15.51 -8.95 15.28
CA GLN A 412 -14.45 -9.21 16.25
C GLN A 412 -14.94 -9.10 17.71
N LEU A 413 -15.77 -8.10 18.03
CA LEU A 413 -16.40 -8.01 19.36
C LEU A 413 -17.24 -9.26 19.68
N LYS A 414 -17.96 -9.80 18.69
CA LYS A 414 -18.70 -11.07 18.86
C LYS A 414 -17.74 -12.22 19.13
N ILE A 415 -16.64 -12.33 18.38
CA ILE A 415 -15.62 -13.37 18.58
C ILE A 415 -15.07 -13.31 20.01
N ILE A 416 -14.64 -12.12 20.45
CA ILE A 416 -14.09 -11.89 21.79
C ILE A 416 -15.12 -12.27 22.87
N HIS A 417 -16.36 -11.80 22.74
CA HIS A 417 -17.44 -12.16 23.67
C HIS A 417 -17.68 -13.67 23.74
N ASN A 418 -17.73 -14.34 22.58
CA ASN A 418 -17.93 -15.79 22.50
C ASN A 418 -16.80 -16.54 23.21
N ARG A 419 -15.54 -16.10 23.04
CA ARG A 419 -14.38 -16.69 23.74
C ARG A 419 -14.47 -16.51 25.26
N LYS A 420 -14.91 -15.35 25.75
CA LYS A 420 -15.13 -15.12 27.19
C LYS A 420 -16.17 -16.07 27.77
N VAL A 421 -17.30 -16.23 27.10
CA VAL A 421 -18.37 -17.13 27.55
C VAL A 421 -17.87 -18.58 27.63
N LEU A 422 -17.16 -19.05 26.59
CA LEU A 422 -16.60 -20.41 26.57
C LEU A 422 -15.60 -20.64 27.70
N PHE A 423 -14.76 -19.64 28.02
CA PHE A 423 -13.82 -19.71 29.12
C PHE A 423 -14.51 -19.83 30.48
N ILE A 424 -15.53 -18.99 30.74
CA ILE A 424 -16.33 -19.05 31.98
C ILE A 424 -16.99 -20.43 32.13
N CYS A 425 -17.62 -20.94 31.07
CA CYS A 425 -18.25 -22.28 31.08
C CYS A 425 -17.24 -23.40 31.40
N ARG A 426 -16.00 -23.27 30.89
CA ARG A 426 -14.92 -24.23 31.17
C ARG A 426 -14.48 -24.20 32.64
N ILE A 427 -14.36 -23.00 33.24
CA ILE A 427 -13.93 -22.83 34.65
C ILE A 427 -15.01 -23.29 35.62
N ASP A 428 -16.26 -22.93 35.37
CA ASP A 428 -17.37 -23.23 36.29
C ASP A 428 -17.79 -24.71 36.29
N GLY A 429 -17.13 -25.56 35.49
CA GLY A 429 -17.45 -26.98 35.36
C GLY A 429 -18.79 -27.25 34.70
N VAL A 430 -19.50 -26.20 34.27
CA VAL A 430 -20.68 -26.26 33.42
C VAL A 430 -20.19 -26.24 31.97
N ILE A 431 -19.47 -27.27 31.57
CA ILE A 431 -19.52 -27.66 30.16
C ILE A 431 -20.97 -28.06 29.95
N PRO A 432 -21.77 -27.39 29.09
CA PRO A 432 -23.07 -27.92 28.72
C PRO A 432 -22.75 -29.30 28.14
N THR A 433 -23.00 -30.34 28.94
CA THR A 433 -22.91 -31.71 28.48
C THR A 433 -23.78 -31.71 27.25
N ILE A 434 -23.19 -32.02 26.11
CA ILE A 434 -23.87 -32.08 24.82
C ILE A 434 -25.15 -32.88 25.06
N VAL A 435 -26.27 -32.18 25.24
CA VAL A 435 -27.57 -32.79 25.09
C VAL A 435 -27.58 -33.08 23.60
N GLU A 436 -27.68 -34.34 23.20
CA GLU A 436 -27.50 -34.82 21.82
C GLU A 436 -28.38 -34.06 20.78
N ASP A 437 -29.29 -33.20 21.22
CA ASP A 437 -30.20 -32.39 20.41
C ASP A 437 -29.87 -30.87 20.32
N GLY A 438 -28.88 -30.36 21.08
CA GLY A 438 -28.47 -28.95 21.04
C GLY A 438 -29.52 -27.94 21.51
N SER A 439 -30.54 -28.36 22.28
CA SER A 439 -31.70 -27.55 22.67
C SER A 439 -31.53 -26.65 23.89
N ALA A 440 -30.45 -26.81 24.66
CA ALA A 440 -30.21 -26.03 25.89
C ALA A 440 -30.03 -24.54 25.60
N ASP A 441 -30.50 -23.66 26.49
CA ASP A 441 -30.28 -22.21 26.36
C ASP A 441 -28.80 -21.86 26.41
N CYS A 442 -28.38 -20.90 25.58
CA CYS A 442 -27.01 -20.45 25.53
C CYS A 442 -26.61 -19.74 26.85
N PRO A 443 -25.52 -20.16 27.51
CA PRO A 443 -25.05 -19.52 28.75
C PRO A 443 -24.54 -18.08 28.53
N CYS A 444 -24.39 -17.64 27.28
CA CYS A 444 -24.11 -16.27 26.89
C CYS A 444 -25.24 -15.27 27.17
N GLY A 445 -26.45 -15.73 27.56
CA GLY A 445 -27.58 -14.86 27.82
C GLY A 445 -28.24 -14.27 26.56
N SER A 446 -27.96 -14.83 25.38
CA SER A 446 -28.52 -14.36 24.09
C SER A 446 -30.01 -14.69 23.90
N GLY A 447 -30.59 -15.51 24.78
CA GLY A 447 -31.96 -16.02 24.65
C GLY A 447 -32.17 -17.00 23.49
N LYS A 448 -31.09 -17.50 22.89
CA LYS A 448 -31.09 -18.55 21.85
C LYS A 448 -30.58 -19.87 22.42
N THR A 449 -30.94 -20.98 21.79
CA THR A 449 -30.35 -22.29 22.11
C THR A 449 -28.86 -22.31 21.77
N PHE A 450 -28.08 -23.11 22.50
CA PHE A 450 -26.64 -23.25 22.33
C PHE A 450 -26.29 -23.64 20.90
N SER A 451 -26.98 -24.62 20.29
CA SER A 451 -26.77 -25.01 18.88
C SER A 451 -26.92 -23.84 17.88
N LEU A 452 -27.89 -22.96 18.10
CA LEU A 452 -28.16 -21.80 17.25
C LEU A 452 -27.31 -20.56 17.59
N CYS A 453 -26.47 -20.65 18.64
CA CYS A 453 -25.66 -19.54 19.13
C CYS A 453 -24.17 -19.87 19.08
N HIS A 454 -23.72 -20.86 19.85
CA HIS A 454 -22.31 -21.24 20.00
C HIS A 454 -21.98 -22.68 19.59
N GLY A 455 -22.98 -23.54 19.39
CA GLY A 455 -22.81 -24.95 19.01
C GLY A 455 -22.43 -25.17 17.55
N ALA A 456 -22.37 -24.10 16.74
CA ALA A 456 -21.75 -24.14 15.42
C ALA A 456 -20.22 -23.91 15.47
N PHE A 457 -19.67 -23.54 16.63
CA PHE A 457 -18.24 -23.25 16.85
C PHE A 457 -17.54 -24.31 17.73
N SER A 458 -18.22 -25.41 18.06
CA SER A 458 -17.67 -26.54 18.83
C SER A 458 -16.99 -27.57 17.93
#